data_AF-A0A2N7WBB8-F1
#
_entry.id   AF-A0A2N7WBB8-F1
#
_cell.length_a   1.000
_cell.length_b   1.000
_cell.length_c   1.000
_cell.angle_alpha   90.00
_cell.angle_beta   90.00
_cell.angle_gamma   90.00
#
_symmetry.space_group_name_H-M   'P 1'
#
loop_
_entity.id
_entity.type
_entity.pdbx_description
1 polymer ?
#
loop_
_entity_poly.entity_id
_entity_poly.type
_entity_poly.pdbx_seq_one_letter_code
_entity_poly.pdbx_strand_id
1 'polypeptide(L)'
;MSLPCIAGARRFEAHAHRPFFMASEQVGWIRERDVALLTHWPDVFEIDAAAVRLSARFDTDADRRSAALAAVIGALAGQGAIIGWRDETYAIRNAFDAAPLAYIERAAARFFGTMTYAVHLNGIVKYADRAPQLWIARRSETKATDPGMLDNVVAGGIAWGLSIEETIVKECWEEAGIEADLARKAERGRTVHVLQSLPEGTQAEQIFVYDLPMPEDFAPRNQDGEVGEHRLARVDEVARWVEEGRLTVDASLATLDCMLRHRWIDEDACAGIEALFAAPLVVR
;
A
#
# COMPACT_ATOMS: atom_id res chain seq x y z
N MET A 1 -11.92 4.30 -22.23
CA MET A 1 -11.07 3.16 -21.80
C MET A 1 -10.79 3.35 -20.31
N SER A 2 -10.69 2.28 -19.51
CA SER A 2 -10.36 2.41 -18.08
C SER A 2 -8.95 2.97 -17.91
N LEU A 3 -8.74 3.84 -16.93
CA LEU A 3 -7.40 4.31 -16.57
C LEU A 3 -6.51 3.13 -16.15
N PRO A 4 -5.19 3.17 -16.47
CA PRO A 4 -4.27 2.07 -16.16
C PRO A 4 -4.22 1.70 -14.67
N CYS A 5 -4.30 2.70 -13.79
CA CYS A 5 -4.30 2.49 -12.34
C CYS A 5 -5.56 1.75 -11.85
N ILE A 6 -6.74 2.07 -12.39
CA ILE A 6 -8.00 1.40 -12.03
C ILE A 6 -7.95 -0.08 -12.43
N ALA A 7 -7.45 -0.36 -13.65
CA ALA A 7 -7.27 -1.72 -14.12
C ALA A 7 -6.15 -2.46 -13.34
N GLY A 8 -5.07 -1.76 -13.00
CA GLY A 8 -3.96 -2.28 -12.20
C GLY A 8 -4.40 -2.72 -10.80
N ALA A 9 -5.19 -1.89 -10.12
CA ALA A 9 -5.66 -2.11 -8.74
C ALA A 9 -6.48 -3.39 -8.51
N ARG A 10 -6.95 -4.02 -9.60
CA ARG A 10 -7.74 -5.27 -9.59
C ARG A 10 -7.12 -6.35 -10.48
N ARG A 11 -5.85 -6.21 -10.86
CA ARG A 11 -5.15 -7.18 -11.72
C ARG A 11 -4.78 -8.43 -10.93
N PHE A 12 -5.78 -9.24 -10.63
CA PHE A 12 -5.65 -10.41 -9.78
C PHE A 12 -6.43 -11.61 -10.34
N GLU A 13 -5.73 -12.72 -10.52
CA GLU A 13 -6.28 -13.97 -11.03
C GLU A 13 -6.27 -15.03 -9.92
N ALA A 14 -7.44 -15.34 -9.36
CA ALA A 14 -7.54 -16.19 -8.18
C ALA A 14 -6.96 -17.61 -8.37
N HIS A 15 -6.98 -18.13 -9.60
CA HIS A 15 -6.44 -19.44 -9.97
C HIS A 15 -4.90 -19.46 -10.05
N ALA A 16 -4.25 -18.29 -10.16
CA ALA A 16 -2.80 -18.15 -10.13
C ALA A 16 -2.24 -18.00 -8.70
N HIS A 17 -3.11 -18.10 -7.69
CA HIS A 17 -2.79 -17.90 -6.29
C HIS A 17 -3.37 -19.02 -5.42
N ARG A 18 -2.63 -19.35 -4.37
CA ARG A 18 -3.02 -20.26 -3.29
C ARG A 18 -3.38 -19.42 -2.07
N PRO A 19 -4.57 -19.58 -1.45
CA PRO A 19 -4.93 -18.80 -0.29
C PRO A 19 -4.06 -19.24 0.88
N PHE A 20 -3.66 -18.26 1.68
CA PHE A 20 -2.89 -18.47 2.89
C PHE A 20 -3.79 -18.33 4.11
N PHE A 21 -3.78 -19.34 4.97
CA PHE A 21 -4.64 -19.42 6.15
C PHE A 21 -3.84 -19.47 7.45
N MET A 22 -4.37 -18.84 8.48
CA MET A 22 -3.99 -19.02 9.88
C MET A 22 -5.25 -19.32 10.70
N ALA A 23 -5.23 -20.41 11.48
CA ALA A 23 -6.44 -20.98 12.06
C ALA A 23 -7.54 -21.15 10.99
N SER A 24 -8.74 -20.58 11.21
CA SER A 24 -9.86 -20.62 10.27
C SER A 24 -9.95 -19.41 9.33
N GLU A 25 -9.00 -18.48 9.41
CA GLU A 25 -9.05 -17.23 8.64
C GLU A 25 -8.12 -17.28 7.45
N GLN A 26 -8.62 -16.90 6.28
CA GLN A 26 -7.77 -16.57 5.15
C GLN A 26 -7.13 -15.21 5.44
N VAL A 27 -5.80 -15.16 5.44
CA VAL A 27 -5.03 -13.96 5.79
C VAL A 27 -4.18 -13.45 4.64
N GLY A 28 -4.12 -14.18 3.52
CA GLY A 28 -3.39 -13.72 2.34
C GLY A 28 -3.52 -14.61 1.12
N TRP A 29 -2.65 -14.34 0.15
CA TRP A 29 -2.60 -14.96 -1.17
C TRP A 29 -1.15 -15.16 -1.60
N ILE A 30 -0.69 -16.40 -1.60
CA ILE A 30 0.64 -16.76 -2.10
C ILE A 30 0.51 -17.11 -3.58
N ARG A 31 1.41 -16.60 -4.43
CA ARG A 31 1.39 -16.97 -5.86
C ARG A 31 1.66 -18.46 -6.01
N GLU A 32 0.95 -19.10 -6.93
CA GLU A 32 1.06 -20.55 -7.15
C GLU A 32 2.51 -21.00 -7.38
N ARG A 33 3.28 -20.21 -8.13
CA ARG A 33 4.70 -20.47 -8.42
C ARG A 33 5.63 -20.40 -7.19
N ASP A 34 5.23 -19.70 -6.13
CA ASP A 34 6.03 -19.51 -4.91
C ASP A 34 5.69 -20.55 -3.83
N VAL A 35 4.56 -21.25 -3.95
CA VAL A 35 4.13 -22.27 -2.97
C VAL A 35 5.20 -23.35 -2.78
N ALA A 36 5.88 -23.75 -3.86
CA ALA A 36 6.95 -24.74 -3.82
C ALA A 36 8.08 -24.35 -2.86
N LEU A 37 8.36 -23.06 -2.67
CA LEU A 37 9.38 -22.59 -1.74
C LEU A 37 9.03 -22.95 -0.30
N LEU A 38 7.73 -22.92 0.06
CA LEU A 38 7.26 -23.20 1.42
C LEU A 38 7.30 -24.69 1.79
N THR A 39 7.42 -25.59 0.80
CA THR A 39 7.47 -27.04 1.04
C THR A 39 8.71 -27.50 1.82
N HIS A 40 9.73 -26.65 1.93
CA HIS A 40 10.93 -26.91 2.75
C HIS A 40 10.64 -26.84 4.27
N TRP A 41 9.47 -26.35 4.66
CA TRP A 41 9.05 -26.27 6.07
C TRP A 41 7.73 -27.03 6.29
N PRO A 42 7.70 -28.36 6.13
CA PRO A 42 6.50 -29.16 6.37
C PRO A 42 6.05 -29.13 7.83
N ASP A 43 6.94 -28.70 8.74
CA ASP A 43 6.60 -28.46 10.13
C ASP A 43 5.94 -27.09 10.38
N VAL A 44 6.06 -26.16 9.45
CA VAL A 44 5.47 -24.82 9.57
C VAL A 44 4.19 -24.72 8.77
N PHE A 45 4.15 -25.30 7.57
CA PHE A 45 3.01 -25.21 6.68
C PHE A 45 2.39 -26.57 6.34
N GLU A 46 1.07 -26.61 6.38
CA GLU A 46 0.25 -27.66 5.81
C GLU A 46 -0.22 -27.20 4.43
N ILE A 47 0.30 -27.84 3.37
CA ILE A 47 0.09 -27.43 1.98
C ILE A 47 -0.66 -28.53 1.24
N ASP A 48 -1.82 -28.19 0.68
CA ASP A 48 -2.63 -29.07 -0.18
C ASP A 48 -3.03 -28.36 -1.48
N ALA A 49 -3.80 -29.04 -2.33
CA ALA A 49 -4.29 -28.50 -3.61
C ALA A 49 -5.20 -27.25 -3.48
N ALA A 50 -5.75 -26.98 -2.29
CA ALA A 50 -6.69 -25.91 -2.05
C ALA A 50 -6.05 -24.67 -1.40
N ALA A 51 -5.11 -24.86 -0.46
CA ALA A 51 -4.50 -23.78 0.32
C ALA A 51 -3.14 -24.11 0.96
N VAL A 52 -2.46 -23.05 1.39
CA VAL A 52 -1.34 -23.08 2.34
C VAL A 52 -1.90 -22.70 3.71
N ARG A 53 -1.65 -23.51 4.73
CA ARG A 53 -2.06 -23.23 6.12
C ARG A 53 -0.85 -23.16 7.02
N LEU A 54 -0.78 -22.17 7.89
CA LEU A 54 0.14 -22.23 9.02
C LEU A 54 -0.32 -23.37 9.95
N SER A 55 0.61 -24.23 10.38
CA SER A 55 0.26 -25.42 11.16
C SER A 55 -0.41 -25.06 12.48
N ALA A 56 -1.47 -25.79 12.84
CA ALA A 56 -2.25 -25.57 14.04
C ALA A 56 -1.44 -25.70 15.34
N ARG A 57 -0.23 -26.30 15.29
CA ARG A 57 0.70 -26.34 16.42
C ARG A 57 1.11 -24.96 16.93
N PHE A 58 0.98 -23.92 16.10
CA PHE A 58 1.28 -22.53 16.44
C PHE A 58 0.04 -21.72 16.83
N ASP A 59 -1.17 -22.29 16.85
CA ASP A 59 -2.43 -21.58 17.12
C ASP A 59 -2.66 -21.23 18.61
N THR A 60 -1.59 -21.09 19.39
CA THR A 60 -1.69 -20.68 20.80
C THR A 60 -1.93 -19.18 20.93
N ASP A 61 -1.13 -18.38 20.22
CA ASP A 61 -1.14 -16.92 20.27
C ASP A 61 -0.45 -16.33 19.03
N ALA A 62 -0.55 -15.00 18.88
CA ALA A 62 0.07 -14.30 17.76
C ALA A 62 1.61 -14.42 17.78
N ASP A 63 2.23 -14.45 18.96
CA ASP A 63 3.69 -14.47 19.09
C ASP A 63 4.28 -15.78 18.58
N ARG A 64 3.66 -16.93 18.89
CA ARG A 64 4.08 -18.24 18.38
C ARG A 64 3.96 -18.34 16.87
N ARG A 65 2.86 -17.82 16.29
CA ARG A 65 2.70 -17.77 14.82
C ARG A 65 3.76 -16.89 14.20
N SER A 66 4.02 -15.73 14.80
CA SER A 66 5.04 -14.77 14.35
C SER A 66 6.45 -15.38 14.38
N ALA A 67 6.82 -16.07 15.45
CA ALA A 67 8.12 -16.72 15.57
C ALA A 67 8.32 -17.82 14.50
N ALA A 68 7.28 -18.61 14.21
CA ALA A 68 7.32 -19.61 13.16
C ALA A 68 7.50 -18.99 11.77
N LEU A 69 6.77 -17.90 11.48
CA LEU A 69 6.91 -17.16 10.23
C LEU A 69 8.27 -16.48 10.10
N ALA A 70 8.78 -15.85 11.16
CA ALA A 70 10.03 -15.11 11.15
C ALA A 70 11.21 -15.99 10.72
N ALA A 71 11.28 -17.24 11.18
CA ALA A 71 12.31 -18.19 10.77
C ALA A 71 12.25 -18.49 9.27
N VAL A 72 11.05 -18.70 8.72
CA VAL A 72 10.83 -18.95 7.29
C VAL A 72 11.17 -17.70 6.47
N ILE A 73 10.67 -16.54 6.90
CA ILE A 73 10.88 -15.25 6.24
C ILE A 73 12.37 -14.92 6.16
N GLY A 74 13.14 -15.11 7.24
CA GLY A 74 14.58 -14.90 7.25
C GLY A 74 15.31 -15.82 6.26
N ALA A 75 14.88 -17.08 6.15
CA ALA A 75 15.46 -18.02 5.19
C ALA A 75 15.13 -17.65 3.73
N LEU A 76 13.87 -17.27 3.46
CA LEU A 76 13.44 -16.80 2.14
C LEU A 76 14.16 -15.50 1.73
N ALA A 77 14.39 -14.59 2.67
CA ALA A 77 15.19 -13.39 2.46
C ALA A 77 16.65 -13.74 2.13
N GLY A 78 17.26 -14.66 2.87
CA GLY A 78 18.61 -15.16 2.59
C GLY A 78 18.76 -15.86 1.23
N GLN A 79 17.66 -16.33 0.64
CA GLN A 79 17.59 -16.92 -0.70
C GLN A 79 17.24 -15.89 -1.79
N GLY A 80 16.96 -14.64 -1.43
CA GLY A 80 16.56 -13.58 -2.36
C GLY A 80 15.10 -13.66 -2.84
N ALA A 81 14.27 -14.51 -2.22
CA ALA A 81 12.84 -14.60 -2.53
C ALA A 81 12.03 -13.44 -1.90
N ILE A 82 12.52 -12.91 -0.78
CA ILE A 82 12.02 -11.68 -0.14
C ILE A 82 13.11 -10.63 -0.26
N ILE A 83 12.77 -9.47 -0.81
CA ILE A 83 13.71 -8.37 -1.08
C ILE A 83 13.25 -7.09 -0.40
N GLY A 84 14.17 -6.13 -0.22
CA GLY A 84 13.84 -4.82 0.32
C GLY A 84 13.47 -4.84 1.81
N TRP A 85 14.20 -5.61 2.61
CA TRP A 85 14.09 -5.66 4.07
C TRP A 85 14.08 -4.25 4.69
N ARG A 86 13.19 -4.00 5.66
CA ARG A 86 12.96 -2.66 6.24
C ARG A 86 13.17 -2.59 7.75
N ASP A 87 13.30 -3.73 8.43
CA ASP A 87 13.27 -3.79 9.91
C ASP A 87 11.97 -3.15 10.45
N GLU A 88 10.85 -3.40 9.77
CA GLU A 88 9.56 -2.77 10.04
C GLU A 88 8.48 -3.84 10.18
N THR A 89 7.94 -3.95 11.39
CA THR A 89 6.92 -4.94 11.72
C THR A 89 5.54 -4.48 11.29
N TYR A 90 4.84 -5.30 10.53
CA TYR A 90 3.42 -5.19 10.23
C TYR A 90 2.62 -6.24 11.02
N ALA A 91 1.32 -5.98 11.17
CA ALA A 91 0.36 -6.94 11.71
C ALA A 91 -0.38 -7.67 10.60
N ILE A 92 -0.48 -8.99 10.70
CA ILE A 92 -1.35 -9.80 9.87
C ILE A 92 -2.76 -9.77 10.49
N ARG A 93 -3.67 -9.05 9.83
CA ARG A 93 -5.08 -8.89 10.21
C ARG A 93 -5.90 -8.54 8.98
N ASN A 94 -7.18 -8.93 8.97
CA ASN A 94 -8.07 -8.71 7.81
C ASN A 94 -8.83 -7.38 7.85
N ALA A 95 -8.96 -6.78 9.04
CA ALA A 95 -9.50 -5.44 9.24
C ALA A 95 -8.53 -4.60 10.07
N PHE A 96 -8.47 -3.29 9.80
CA PHE A 96 -7.48 -2.41 10.44
C PHE A 96 -7.59 -2.42 11.98
N ASP A 97 -8.80 -2.41 12.53
CA ASP A 97 -8.98 -2.40 13.99
C ASP A 97 -9.04 -3.81 14.62
N ALA A 98 -8.85 -4.86 13.82
CA ALA A 98 -8.84 -6.22 14.34
C ALA A 98 -7.55 -6.52 15.12
N ALA A 99 -7.66 -7.42 16.09
CA ALA A 99 -6.52 -7.96 16.79
C ALA A 99 -5.58 -8.69 15.80
N PRO A 100 -4.25 -8.54 15.94
CA PRO A 100 -3.30 -9.22 15.07
C PRO A 100 -3.38 -10.74 15.26
N LEU A 101 -3.41 -11.47 14.14
CA LEU A 101 -3.30 -12.94 14.14
C LEU A 101 -1.83 -13.37 14.24
N ALA A 102 -0.93 -12.57 13.68
CA ALA A 102 0.53 -12.72 13.74
C ALA A 102 1.17 -11.38 13.34
N TYR A 103 2.49 -11.31 13.42
CA TYR A 103 3.32 -10.20 12.97
C TYR A 103 4.25 -10.67 11.85
N ILE A 104 4.59 -9.75 10.96
CA ILE A 104 5.36 -10.03 9.75
C ILE A 104 6.28 -8.87 9.43
N GLU A 105 7.47 -9.17 8.93
CA GLU A 105 8.34 -8.13 8.36
C GLU A 105 7.68 -7.53 7.10
N ARG A 106 7.65 -6.20 6.98
CA ARG A 106 7.01 -5.47 5.86
C ARG A 106 7.38 -6.04 4.49
N ALA A 107 8.67 -6.32 4.28
CA ALA A 107 9.18 -6.88 3.01
C ALA A 107 8.53 -8.23 2.63
N ALA A 108 8.10 -9.01 3.62
CA ALA A 108 7.49 -10.32 3.40
C ALA A 108 5.98 -10.25 3.09
N ALA A 109 5.32 -9.11 3.34
CA ALA A 109 3.87 -8.98 3.19
C ALA A 109 3.40 -9.32 1.77
N ARG A 110 4.13 -8.86 0.73
CA ARG A 110 3.81 -9.18 -0.67
C ARG A 110 4.01 -10.65 -1.01
N PHE A 111 5.04 -11.31 -0.47
CA PHE A 111 5.27 -12.74 -0.71
C PHE A 111 4.09 -13.58 -0.21
N PHE A 112 3.62 -13.30 1.01
CA PHE A 112 2.48 -13.98 1.61
C PHE A 112 1.12 -13.43 1.16
N GLY A 113 1.12 -12.30 0.45
CA GLY A 113 -0.07 -11.58 0.01
C GLY A 113 -0.98 -11.17 1.17
N THR A 114 -0.41 -10.87 2.33
CA THR A 114 -1.17 -10.46 3.52
C THR A 114 -1.70 -9.05 3.35
N MET A 115 -2.87 -8.76 3.92
CA MET A 115 -3.43 -7.41 3.90
C MET A 115 -2.46 -6.41 4.54
N THR A 116 -2.11 -5.36 3.81
CA THR A 116 -1.35 -4.20 4.29
C THR A 116 -2.25 -2.98 4.41
N TYR A 117 -1.79 -1.99 5.16
CA TYR A 117 -2.49 -0.73 5.36
C TYR A 117 -1.53 0.41 5.09
N ALA A 118 -2.00 1.43 4.39
CA ALA A 118 -1.17 2.57 4.01
C ALA A 118 -1.96 3.87 4.09
N VAL A 119 -1.23 4.98 4.23
CA VAL A 119 -1.76 6.34 4.10
C VAL A 119 -1.19 6.98 2.84
N HIS A 120 -2.02 7.73 2.14
CA HIS A 120 -1.62 8.52 0.98
C HIS A 120 -2.19 9.92 1.13
N LEU A 121 -1.34 10.94 1.10
CA LEU A 121 -1.70 12.33 1.39
C LEU A 121 -1.55 13.22 0.14
N ASN A 122 -2.64 13.84 -0.30
CA ASN A 122 -2.61 14.83 -1.37
C ASN A 122 -2.27 16.21 -0.79
N GLY A 123 -1.14 16.80 -1.19
CA GLY A 123 -0.77 18.16 -0.79
C GLY A 123 -1.40 19.19 -1.72
N ILE A 124 -2.41 19.93 -1.25
CA ILE A 124 -3.23 20.82 -2.07
C ILE A 124 -2.89 22.27 -1.78
N VAL A 125 -2.45 23.02 -2.78
CA VAL A 125 -2.34 24.48 -2.71
C VAL A 125 -3.55 25.10 -3.41
N LYS A 126 -4.39 25.79 -2.65
CA LYS A 126 -5.53 26.56 -3.18
C LYS A 126 -5.16 28.03 -3.25
N TYR A 127 -5.61 28.70 -4.30
CA TYR A 127 -5.40 30.13 -4.52
C TYR A 127 -6.75 30.85 -4.56
N ALA A 128 -6.76 32.14 -4.25
CA ALA A 128 -7.97 32.96 -4.32
C ALA A 128 -8.40 33.27 -5.78
N ASP A 129 -7.44 33.36 -6.70
CA ASP A 129 -7.62 33.92 -8.05
C ASP A 129 -7.26 32.96 -9.19
N ARG A 130 -6.82 31.72 -8.88
CA ARG A 130 -6.43 30.73 -9.88
C ARG A 130 -6.73 29.29 -9.45
N ALA A 131 -6.62 28.37 -10.41
CA ALA A 131 -6.88 26.96 -10.19
C ALA A 131 -5.92 26.35 -9.14
N PRO A 132 -6.36 25.36 -8.36
CA PRO A 132 -5.52 24.70 -7.37
C PRO A 132 -4.38 23.92 -8.02
N GLN A 133 -3.35 23.65 -7.22
CA GLN A 133 -2.21 22.84 -7.61
C GLN A 133 -1.97 21.73 -6.58
N LEU A 134 -1.32 20.66 -7.02
CA LEU A 134 -0.99 19.50 -6.21
C LEU A 134 0.53 19.38 -6.10
N TRP A 135 1.02 19.16 -4.88
CA TRP A 135 2.38 18.67 -4.66
C TRP A 135 2.43 17.18 -5.00
N ILE A 136 3.34 16.83 -5.91
CA ILE A 136 3.61 15.47 -6.36
C ILE A 136 5.07 15.17 -6.03
N ALA A 137 5.32 14.07 -5.34
CA ALA A 137 6.67 13.59 -5.09
C ALA A 137 7.14 12.73 -6.27
N ARG A 138 8.46 12.59 -6.42
CA ARG A 138 9.07 11.51 -7.19
C ARG A 138 9.84 10.63 -6.24
N ARG A 139 9.56 9.34 -6.26
CA ARG A 139 10.25 8.33 -5.45
C ARG A 139 11.73 8.33 -5.78
N SER A 140 12.58 8.19 -4.76
CA SER A 140 14.02 8.01 -4.96
C SER A 140 14.31 6.81 -5.87
N GLU A 141 15.35 6.89 -6.69
CA GLU A 141 15.83 5.80 -7.54
C GLU A 141 16.32 4.58 -6.73
N THR A 142 16.57 4.76 -5.42
CA THR A 142 17.00 3.70 -4.51
C THR A 142 15.85 2.97 -3.81
N LYS A 143 14.59 3.38 -4.00
CA LYS A 143 13.44 2.70 -3.38
C LYS A 143 13.31 1.27 -3.95
N ALA A 144 13.04 0.31 -3.08
CA ALA A 144 12.83 -1.09 -3.47
C ALA A 144 11.56 -1.31 -4.32
N THR A 145 10.59 -0.41 -4.21
CA THR A 145 9.31 -0.46 -4.93
C THR A 145 9.16 0.80 -5.77
N ASP A 146 8.85 0.63 -7.05
CA ASP A 146 8.55 1.70 -8.01
C ASP A 146 9.57 2.87 -8.00
N PRO A 147 10.89 2.61 -8.11
CA PRO A 147 11.90 3.67 -8.12
C PRO A 147 11.66 4.67 -9.26
N GLY A 148 11.82 5.97 -8.99
CA GLY A 148 11.69 7.05 -9.98
C GLY A 148 10.26 7.38 -10.42
N MET A 149 9.25 6.61 -10.01
CA MET A 149 7.83 6.90 -10.29
C MET A 149 7.32 8.10 -9.50
N LEU A 150 6.27 8.74 -10.03
CA LEU A 150 5.58 9.82 -9.31
C LEU A 150 4.69 9.25 -8.20
N ASP A 151 4.53 10.02 -7.12
CA ASP A 151 3.80 9.62 -5.92
C ASP A 151 3.01 10.82 -5.36
N ASN A 152 2.17 10.56 -4.35
CA ASN A 152 1.59 11.64 -3.55
C ASN A 152 2.69 12.43 -2.82
N VAL A 153 2.39 13.61 -2.26
CA VAL A 153 3.43 14.39 -1.54
C VAL A 153 3.99 13.62 -0.34
N VAL A 154 3.17 12.76 0.26
CA VAL A 154 3.53 11.85 1.36
C VAL A 154 2.76 10.55 1.15
N ALA A 155 3.44 9.41 1.25
CA ALA A 155 2.82 8.08 1.21
C ALA A 155 3.61 7.07 2.03
N GLY A 156 2.95 6.38 2.97
CA GLY A 156 3.62 5.47 3.88
C GLY A 156 2.75 4.31 4.31
N GLY A 157 3.38 3.17 4.53
CA GLY A 157 2.70 2.02 5.11
C GLY A 157 2.57 2.15 6.63
N ILE A 158 1.50 1.59 7.19
CA ILE A 158 1.21 1.70 8.63
C ILE A 158 1.87 0.52 9.34
N ALA A 159 2.99 0.81 10.00
CA ALA A 159 3.66 -0.14 10.89
C ALA A 159 2.75 -0.55 12.06
N TRP A 160 3.00 -1.75 12.61
CA TRP A 160 2.34 -2.18 13.83
C TRP A 160 2.64 -1.22 14.98
N GLY A 161 1.60 -0.90 15.76
CA GLY A 161 1.68 0.01 16.90
C GLY A 161 1.48 1.48 16.55
N LEU A 162 1.36 1.84 15.27
CA LEU A 162 0.99 3.19 14.84
C LEU A 162 -0.49 3.27 14.45
N SER A 163 -1.12 4.38 14.84
CA SER A 163 -2.40 4.83 14.29
C SER A 163 -2.22 5.47 12.90
N ILE A 164 -3.34 5.66 12.20
CA ILE A 164 -3.35 6.33 10.88
C ILE A 164 -2.78 7.75 11.01
N GLU A 165 -3.18 8.49 12.03
CA GLU A 165 -2.76 9.86 12.29
C GLU A 165 -1.28 9.95 12.68
N GLU A 166 -0.78 9.02 13.50
CA GLU A 166 0.64 8.94 13.84
C GLU A 166 1.50 8.64 12.61
N THR A 167 1.06 7.72 11.74
CA THR A 167 1.74 7.46 10.47
C THR A 167 1.74 8.71 9.59
N ILE A 168 0.61 9.41 9.41
CA ILE A 168 0.58 10.64 8.61
C ILE A 168 1.58 11.67 9.14
N VAL A 169 1.62 11.91 10.45
CA VAL A 169 2.53 12.90 11.06
C VAL A 169 4.00 12.49 10.87
N LYS A 170 4.32 11.21 11.09
CA LYS A 170 5.68 10.67 10.89
C LYS A 170 6.13 10.86 9.43
N GLU A 171 5.36 10.34 8.49
CA GLU A 171 5.70 10.35 7.05
C GLU A 171 5.71 11.78 6.48
N CYS A 172 4.84 12.66 6.99
CA CYS A 172 4.86 14.09 6.65
C CYS A 172 6.20 14.75 6.93
N TRP A 173 6.78 14.45 8.09
CA TRP A 173 8.10 14.96 8.45
C TRP A 173 9.18 14.32 7.57
N GLU A 174 9.22 13.00 7.51
CA GLU A 174 10.28 12.23 6.84
C GLU A 174 10.36 12.53 5.34
N GLU A 175 9.25 12.42 4.62
CA GLU A 175 9.25 12.53 3.16
C GLU A 175 9.18 13.98 2.66
N ALA A 176 8.53 14.89 3.41
CA ALA A 176 8.16 16.21 2.92
C ALA A 176 8.52 17.37 3.86
N GLY A 177 9.07 17.13 5.06
CA GLY A 177 9.41 18.18 6.03
C GLY A 177 8.18 18.98 6.49
N ILE A 178 7.00 18.34 6.46
CA ILE A 178 5.74 18.91 6.91
C ILE A 178 5.65 18.72 8.43
N GLU A 179 5.64 19.82 9.16
CA GLU A 179 5.54 19.82 10.62
C GLU A 179 4.21 19.25 11.12
N ALA A 180 4.24 18.64 12.31
CA ALA A 180 3.10 17.95 12.90
C ALA A 180 1.83 18.82 13.00
N ASP A 181 1.98 20.11 13.30
CA ASP A 181 0.85 21.04 13.41
C ASP A 181 0.15 21.29 12.07
N LEU A 182 0.88 21.20 10.95
CA LEU A 182 0.29 21.24 9.62
C LEU A 182 -0.27 19.87 9.25
N ALA A 183 0.50 18.79 9.47
CA ALA A 183 0.08 17.41 9.16
C ALA A 183 -1.27 17.03 9.82
N ARG A 184 -1.50 17.46 11.07
CA ARG A 184 -2.77 17.22 11.79
C ARG A 184 -4.01 17.88 11.18
N LYS A 185 -3.83 18.78 10.21
CA LYS A 185 -4.93 19.40 9.44
C LYS A 185 -5.35 18.54 8.24
N ALA A 186 -4.74 17.38 8.05
CA ALA A 186 -5.13 16.44 7.01
C ALA A 186 -6.61 16.07 7.14
N GLU A 187 -7.35 16.19 6.05
CA GLU A 187 -8.76 15.89 5.93
C GLU A 187 -8.92 14.50 5.30
N ARG A 188 -9.76 13.67 5.91
CA ARG A 188 -9.95 12.29 5.46
C ARG A 188 -10.72 12.25 4.12
N GLY A 189 -10.15 11.53 3.15
CA GLY A 189 -10.79 11.15 1.90
C GLY A 189 -11.50 9.80 2.00
N ARG A 190 -11.64 9.10 0.86
CA ARG A 190 -12.16 7.73 0.86
C ARG A 190 -11.06 6.72 1.17
N THR A 191 -11.46 5.46 1.33
CA THR A 191 -10.52 4.35 1.50
C THR A 191 -10.54 3.50 0.24
N VAL A 192 -9.36 3.30 -0.36
CA VAL A 192 -9.18 2.51 -1.57
C VAL A 192 -8.69 1.13 -1.19
N HIS A 193 -9.23 0.10 -1.84
CA HIS A 193 -8.75 -1.27 -1.71
C HIS A 193 -8.02 -1.66 -2.99
N VAL A 194 -6.84 -2.26 -2.86
CA VAL A 194 -6.03 -2.78 -3.96
C VAL A 194 -5.86 -4.28 -3.79
N LEU A 195 -6.03 -5.03 -4.88
CA LEU A 195 -5.68 -6.44 -4.96
C LEU A 195 -5.09 -6.71 -6.34
N GLN A 196 -3.78 -6.88 -6.41
CA GLN A 196 -3.08 -7.09 -7.66
C GLN A 196 -1.89 -8.03 -7.55
N SER A 197 -1.53 -8.62 -8.68
CA SER A 197 -0.38 -9.50 -8.82
C SER A 197 0.83 -8.69 -9.29
N LEU A 198 1.94 -8.78 -8.57
CA LEU A 198 3.20 -8.09 -8.85
C LEU A 198 4.34 -9.11 -9.13
N PRO A 199 5.45 -8.69 -9.76
CA PRO A 199 6.63 -9.53 -9.96
C PRO A 199 7.24 -10.10 -8.68
N GLU A 200 7.07 -9.45 -7.53
CA GLU A 200 7.57 -9.84 -6.21
C GLU A 200 6.53 -10.52 -5.30
N GLY A 201 5.24 -10.51 -5.65
CA GLY A 201 4.21 -11.13 -4.83
C GLY A 201 2.79 -10.71 -5.18
N THR A 202 1.92 -10.72 -4.18
CA THR A 202 0.55 -10.20 -4.24
C THR A 202 0.47 -8.94 -3.40
N GLN A 203 -0.01 -7.83 -3.95
CA GLN A 203 -0.39 -6.67 -3.15
C GLN A 203 -1.87 -6.80 -2.79
N ALA A 204 -2.17 -6.99 -1.52
CA ALA A 204 -3.50 -6.83 -0.94
C ALA A 204 -3.40 -5.68 0.05
N GLU A 205 -4.03 -4.54 -0.24
CA GLU A 205 -3.81 -3.31 0.53
C GLU A 205 -5.08 -2.48 0.70
N GLN A 206 -5.19 -1.84 1.86
CA GLN A 206 -6.16 -0.80 2.14
C GLN A 206 -5.45 0.53 2.32
N ILE A 207 -5.77 1.50 1.47
CA ILE A 207 -5.15 2.81 1.41
C ILE A 207 -6.12 3.84 1.97
N PHE A 208 -5.75 4.49 3.06
CA PHE A 208 -6.46 5.62 3.63
C PHE A 208 -6.01 6.91 2.94
N VAL A 209 -6.89 7.48 2.11
CA VAL A 209 -6.60 8.71 1.39
C VAL A 209 -6.85 9.90 2.31
N TYR A 210 -5.96 10.88 2.27
CA TYR A 210 -6.08 12.15 2.97
C TYR A 210 -5.73 13.31 2.03
N ASP A 211 -6.27 14.48 2.33
CA ASP A 211 -5.94 15.73 1.68
C ASP A 211 -5.39 16.71 2.70
N LEU A 212 -4.31 17.41 2.39
CA LEU A 212 -3.77 18.46 3.24
C LEU A 212 -3.82 19.80 2.51
N PRO A 213 -4.61 20.77 2.98
CA PRO A 213 -4.49 22.15 2.54
C PRO A 213 -3.14 22.72 2.96
N MET A 214 -2.33 23.14 1.99
CA MET A 214 -0.97 23.63 2.20
C MET A 214 -0.88 25.14 1.97
N PRO A 215 -0.06 25.87 2.76
CA PRO A 215 0.24 27.27 2.50
C PRO A 215 0.89 27.48 1.13
N GLU A 216 0.60 28.61 0.48
CA GLU A 216 1.17 28.93 -0.84
C GLU A 216 2.69 29.10 -0.83
N ASP A 217 3.25 29.48 0.31
CA ASP A 217 4.68 29.68 0.54
C ASP A 217 5.41 28.44 1.07
N PHE A 218 4.69 27.34 1.29
CA PHE A 218 5.30 26.08 1.72
C PHE A 218 5.90 25.32 0.54
N ALA A 219 7.14 24.87 0.70
CA ALA A 219 7.82 23.98 -0.24
C ALA A 219 8.30 22.72 0.51
N PRO A 220 7.80 21.52 0.14
CA PRO A 220 8.23 20.26 0.74
C PRO A 220 9.74 20.04 0.63
N ARG A 221 10.32 19.41 1.65
CA ARG A 221 11.75 19.05 1.71
C ARG A 221 11.89 17.64 2.25
N ASN A 222 12.51 16.78 1.46
CA ASN A 222 12.90 15.44 1.90
C ASN A 222 13.86 15.52 3.09
N GLN A 223 13.61 14.73 4.14
CA GLN A 223 14.45 14.63 5.34
C GLN A 223 15.23 13.30 5.44
N ASP A 224 14.79 12.22 4.80
CA ASP A 224 15.28 10.86 5.04
C ASP A 224 15.93 10.19 3.80
N GLY A 225 15.83 10.80 2.62
CA GLY A 225 16.36 10.27 1.36
C GLY A 225 15.37 9.44 0.54
N GLU A 226 14.12 9.32 0.98
CA GLU A 226 13.11 8.48 0.32
C GLU A 226 12.46 9.15 -0.91
N VAL A 227 12.51 10.48 -1.01
CA VAL A 227 11.97 11.28 -2.13
C VAL A 227 13.07 11.95 -2.96
N GLY A 228 13.11 11.71 -4.27
CA GLY A 228 14.09 12.33 -5.17
C GLY A 228 13.81 13.81 -5.45
N GLU A 229 12.55 14.17 -5.70
CA GLU A 229 12.13 15.55 -5.93
C GLU A 229 10.66 15.78 -5.55
N HIS A 230 10.29 17.04 -5.31
CA HIS A 230 8.90 17.48 -5.21
C HIS A 230 8.59 18.46 -6.33
N ARG A 231 7.41 18.31 -6.93
CA ARG A 231 6.92 19.18 -7.98
C ARG A 231 5.51 19.66 -7.68
N LEU A 232 5.33 20.98 -7.71
CA LEU A 232 4.01 21.59 -7.71
C LEU A 232 3.45 21.56 -9.14
N ALA A 233 2.35 20.85 -9.34
CA ALA A 233 1.76 20.61 -10.66
C ALA A 233 0.29 21.05 -10.71
N ARG A 234 -0.17 21.42 -11.90
CA ARG A 234 -1.59 21.72 -12.11
C ARG A 234 -2.38 20.42 -12.16
N VAL A 235 -3.66 20.47 -11.75
CA VAL A 235 -4.55 19.30 -11.76
C VAL A 235 -4.60 18.62 -13.14
N ASP A 236 -4.71 19.38 -14.23
CA ASP A 236 -4.76 18.85 -15.60
C ASP A 236 -3.47 18.11 -16.00
N GLU A 237 -2.31 18.61 -15.55
CA GLU A 237 -1.03 17.95 -15.75
C GLU A 237 -0.96 16.62 -14.98
N VAL A 238 -1.42 16.61 -13.73
CA VAL A 238 -1.45 15.40 -12.90
C VAL A 238 -2.43 14.37 -13.46
N ALA A 239 -3.61 14.78 -13.91
CA ALA A 239 -4.59 13.89 -14.54
C ALA A 239 -4.00 13.20 -15.79
N ARG A 240 -3.25 13.95 -16.61
CA ARG A 240 -2.52 13.39 -17.76
C ARG A 240 -1.44 12.40 -17.32
N TRP A 241 -0.71 12.66 -16.24
CA TRP A 241 0.27 11.70 -15.73
C TRP A 241 -0.36 10.42 -15.19
N VAL A 242 -1.56 10.50 -14.60
CA VAL A 242 -2.34 9.32 -14.21
C VAL A 242 -2.77 8.52 -15.45
N GLU A 243 -3.23 9.18 -16.50
CA GLU A 243 -3.57 8.54 -17.78
C GLU A 243 -2.35 7.87 -18.45
N GLU A 244 -1.20 8.55 -18.42
CA GLU A 244 0.09 8.05 -18.90
C GLU A 244 0.70 6.95 -18.01
N GLY A 245 0.10 6.64 -16.85
CA GLY A 245 0.59 5.62 -15.91
C GLY A 245 1.92 5.96 -15.24
N ARG A 246 2.19 7.25 -14.99
CA ARG A 246 3.47 7.75 -14.46
C ARG A 246 3.52 7.82 -12.94
N LEU A 247 2.35 7.88 -12.29
CA LEU A 247 2.23 7.74 -10.85
C LEU A 247 2.20 6.24 -10.49
N THR A 248 2.61 5.89 -9.27
CA THR A 248 2.32 4.57 -8.72
C THR A 248 0.81 4.31 -8.79
N VAL A 249 0.42 3.02 -8.80
CA VAL A 249 -1.02 2.67 -8.82
C VAL A 249 -1.73 3.30 -7.64
N ASP A 250 -1.16 3.15 -6.45
CA ASP A 250 -1.72 3.62 -5.19
C ASP A 250 -1.88 5.14 -5.19
N ALA A 251 -0.84 5.87 -5.63
CA ALA A 251 -0.88 7.33 -5.70
C ALA A 251 -1.85 7.87 -6.74
N SER A 252 -1.96 7.16 -7.87
CA SER A 252 -2.94 7.49 -8.89
C SER A 252 -4.36 7.40 -8.30
N LEU A 253 -4.67 6.34 -7.56
CA LEU A 253 -6.01 6.16 -6.98
C LEU A 253 -6.31 7.18 -5.89
N ALA A 254 -5.35 7.48 -5.01
CA ALA A 254 -5.48 8.53 -4.00
C ALA A 254 -5.68 9.93 -4.62
N THR A 255 -4.98 10.20 -5.72
CA THR A 255 -5.12 11.45 -6.49
C THR A 255 -6.48 11.55 -7.17
N LEU A 256 -6.94 10.47 -7.82
CA LEU A 256 -8.26 10.43 -8.46
C LEU A 256 -9.39 10.59 -7.44
N ASP A 257 -9.28 9.96 -6.25
CA ASP A 257 -10.23 10.18 -5.16
C ASP A 257 -10.34 11.66 -4.80
N CYS A 258 -9.20 12.33 -4.60
CA CYS A 258 -9.15 13.77 -4.33
C CYS A 258 -9.80 14.58 -5.45
N MET A 259 -9.38 14.38 -6.71
CA MET A 259 -9.93 15.12 -7.85
C MET A 259 -11.45 14.94 -7.99
N LEU A 260 -11.99 13.74 -7.75
CA LEU A 260 -13.43 13.48 -7.79
C LEU A 260 -14.17 14.21 -6.66
N ARG A 261 -13.67 14.10 -5.41
CA ARG A 261 -14.28 14.77 -4.25
C ARG A 261 -14.31 16.30 -4.39
N HIS A 262 -13.27 16.89 -4.98
CA HIS A 262 -13.21 18.33 -5.25
C HIS A 262 -13.82 18.73 -6.60
N ARG A 263 -14.33 17.77 -7.40
CA ARG A 263 -14.92 17.99 -8.75
C ARG A 263 -13.97 18.66 -9.75
N TRP A 264 -12.71 18.26 -9.74
CA TRP A 264 -11.69 18.72 -10.69
C TRP A 264 -11.50 17.80 -11.89
N ILE A 265 -12.12 16.61 -11.86
CA ILE A 265 -12.20 15.67 -12.96
C ILE A 265 -13.63 15.14 -13.06
N ASP A 266 -14.06 14.84 -14.28
CA ASP A 266 -15.37 14.24 -14.54
C ASP A 266 -15.39 12.77 -14.10
N GLU A 267 -16.48 12.32 -13.48
CA GLU A 267 -16.65 10.93 -13.02
C GLU A 267 -16.50 9.92 -14.17
N ASP A 268 -16.99 10.26 -15.37
CA ASP A 268 -16.89 9.43 -16.57
C ASP A 268 -15.44 9.15 -16.99
N ALA A 269 -14.51 10.06 -16.68
CA ALA A 269 -13.08 9.87 -16.96
C ALA A 269 -12.44 8.82 -16.02
N CYS A 270 -13.10 8.50 -14.91
CA CYS A 270 -12.66 7.54 -13.89
C CYS A 270 -13.51 6.26 -13.86
N ALA A 271 -14.10 5.87 -15.00
CA ALA A 271 -14.95 4.70 -15.10
C ALA A 271 -14.35 3.45 -14.40
N GLY A 272 -15.10 2.89 -13.44
CA GLY A 272 -14.71 1.71 -12.66
C GLY A 272 -14.07 2.00 -11.29
N ILE A 273 -13.73 3.26 -10.99
CA ILE A 273 -13.09 3.61 -9.71
C ILE A 273 -13.97 3.31 -8.50
N GLU A 274 -15.30 3.41 -8.62
CA GLU A 274 -16.22 3.17 -7.49
C GLU A 274 -16.10 1.76 -6.91
N ALA A 275 -15.78 0.75 -7.73
CA ALA A 275 -15.55 -0.62 -7.28
C ALA A 275 -14.29 -0.76 -6.41
N LEU A 276 -13.41 0.25 -6.41
CA LEU A 276 -12.18 0.25 -5.62
C LEU A 276 -12.39 0.77 -4.20
N PHE A 277 -13.50 1.44 -3.91
CA PHE A 277 -13.86 1.86 -2.55
C PHE A 277 -14.57 0.76 -1.74
N ALA A 278 -14.75 -0.42 -2.34
CA ALA A 278 -15.21 -1.63 -1.68
C ALA A 278 -14.12 -2.69 -1.69
N ALA A 279 -14.12 -3.55 -0.66
CA ALA A 279 -13.24 -4.70 -0.61
C ALA A 279 -13.42 -5.58 -1.86
N PRO A 280 -12.34 -6.14 -2.42
CA PRO A 280 -12.41 -6.96 -3.63
C PRO A 280 -13.24 -8.23 -3.38
N LEU A 281 -14.19 -8.50 -4.28
CA LEU A 281 -14.92 -9.75 -4.31
C LEU A 281 -14.10 -10.78 -5.09
N VAL A 282 -13.44 -11.70 -4.39
CA VAL A 282 -12.70 -12.79 -5.03
C VAL A 282 -13.59 -14.02 -5.09
N VAL A 283 -14.09 -14.34 -6.29
CA VAL A 283 -14.82 -15.59 -6.55
C VAL A 283 -13.82 -16.63 -7.07
N ARG A 284 -13.89 -17.84 -6.51
CA ARG A 284 -13.13 -19.01 -6.98
C ARG A 284 -14.00 -19.93 -7.80
#